data_AF-T1J8W1-F1
#
_entry.id   AF-T1J8W1-F1
#
_cell.length_a   1.000
_cell.length_b   1.000
_cell.length_c   1.000
_cell.angle_alpha   90.00
_cell.angle_beta   90.00
_cell.angle_gamma   90.00
#
_symmetry.space_group_name_H-M   'P 1'
#
loop_
_entity.id
_entity.type
_entity.pdbx_description
1 polymer ?
#
loop_
_entity_poly.entity_id
_entity_poly.type
_entity_poly.pdbx_seq_one_letter_code
_entity_poly.pdbx_strand_id
1 'polypeptide(L)'
;MRNLVNTKPHAFVPRTLTPEHKTFDSDDEEQEDQESYCKDGYHPVQIGEIFNQKYLIIRKLGWGGFSNRLALLGPLRPLKIVKSAECDTRAALNEINLLKRTRELDTLGQSKGKIVELLDNFTISGINGTHICMVLKSGSIGFPITKVKNIIRQVLEGLDYLHTTCKIIHTDIKPENICLNQNGVCKLSFSQWEKLRSKLPAHLLTRLTEELKIDQREVDHVCEMPVKIVDLGNACWVNNHFSDTIQSRSYRSPEVILRWGYGSSADIWSTACMAFELATQQNLFPVREDTAGKFYTKDEIHLGSIVGLLGDVPEWLAFSSRHARK
;
A
#
# COMPACT_ATOMS: atom_id res chain seq x y z
N MET A 1 -44.73 -28.39 27.20
CA MET A 1 -45.04 -27.34 28.19
C MET A 1 -43.74 -26.74 28.69
N ARG A 2 -43.66 -25.39 28.71
CA ARG A 2 -42.60 -24.53 29.27
C ARG A 2 -41.30 -24.45 28.43
N ASN A 3 -40.71 -23.31 28.12
CA ASN A 3 -41.04 -21.89 28.30
C ASN A 3 -40.24 -21.10 27.26
N LEU A 4 -40.91 -20.28 26.45
CA LEU A 4 -40.28 -19.25 25.61
C LEU A 4 -39.89 -18.07 26.51
N VAL A 5 -38.59 -17.78 26.64
CA VAL A 5 -38.12 -16.53 27.25
C VAL A 5 -37.92 -15.51 26.14
N ASN A 6 -38.78 -14.51 26.19
CA ASN A 6 -38.92 -13.39 25.27
C ASN A 6 -38.01 -12.25 25.77
N THR A 7 -36.90 -11.97 25.11
CA THR A 7 -36.07 -10.80 25.40
C THR A 7 -36.21 -9.76 24.28
N LYS A 8 -36.81 -8.63 24.64
CA LYS A 8 -37.03 -7.46 23.77
C LYS A 8 -35.69 -6.86 23.33
N PRO A 9 -35.57 -6.30 22.12
CA PRO A 9 -34.40 -5.51 21.74
C PRO A 9 -34.40 -4.17 22.49
N HIS A 10 -33.29 -3.85 23.15
CA HIS A 10 -33.07 -2.56 23.79
C HIS A 10 -33.02 -1.45 22.73
N ALA A 11 -33.95 -0.50 22.82
CA ALA A 11 -33.94 0.73 22.04
C ALA A 11 -32.75 1.60 22.48
N PHE A 12 -31.91 1.98 21.51
CA PHE A 12 -30.81 2.90 21.72
C PHE A 12 -31.35 4.34 21.75
N VAL A 13 -31.22 5.01 22.89
CA VAL A 13 -31.59 6.43 23.06
C VAL A 13 -30.34 7.28 22.78
N PRO A 14 -30.35 8.23 21.82
CA PRO A 14 -29.19 9.09 21.58
C PRO A 14 -29.03 10.07 22.74
N ARG A 15 -27.88 10.06 23.42
CA ARG A 15 -27.50 11.14 24.34
C ARG A 15 -26.88 12.29 23.54
N THR A 16 -27.41 13.47 23.81
CA THR A 16 -27.04 14.78 23.26
C THR A 16 -25.56 15.13 23.48
N LEU A 17 -24.93 15.61 22.39
CA LEU A 17 -23.58 16.17 22.35
C LEU A 17 -23.51 17.50 23.11
N THR A 18 -22.47 17.70 23.92
CA THR A 18 -22.01 19.04 24.34
C THR A 18 -20.61 19.28 23.77
N PRO A 19 -20.33 20.48 23.19
CA PRO A 19 -19.12 20.73 22.43
C PRO A 19 -18.07 21.45 23.27
N GLU A 20 -16.89 20.86 23.47
CA GLU A 20 -15.70 21.65 23.82
C GLU A 20 -14.48 21.20 23.01
N HIS A 21 -14.21 22.00 21.99
CA HIS A 21 -12.96 22.03 21.22
C HIS A 21 -11.75 22.35 22.11
N LYS A 22 -10.63 21.69 21.85
CA LYS A 22 -9.41 22.38 21.36
C LYS A 22 -8.42 21.40 20.75
N THR A 23 -8.18 21.66 19.47
CA THR A 23 -7.26 21.09 18.49
C THR A 23 -5.79 21.32 18.85
N PHE A 24 -4.93 20.35 18.54
CA PHE A 24 -3.54 20.60 18.18
C PHE A 24 -3.14 19.59 17.09
N ASP A 25 -3.09 20.10 15.86
CA ASP A 25 -2.65 19.42 14.65
C ASP A 25 -1.12 19.37 14.59
N SER A 26 -0.59 18.20 14.22
CA SER A 26 0.56 18.09 13.31
C SER A 26 0.71 16.64 12.83
N ASP A 27 0.00 16.30 11.75
CA ASP A 27 0.57 15.76 10.51
C ASP A 27 -0.60 15.47 9.54
N ASP A 28 -0.70 16.30 8.51
CA ASP A 28 -1.77 16.38 7.51
C ASP A 28 -1.92 15.09 6.67
N GLU A 29 -2.65 14.10 7.18
CA GLU A 29 -3.47 13.24 6.32
C GLU A 29 -4.90 13.77 6.35
N GLU A 30 -5.33 14.39 5.24
CA GLU A 30 -6.69 14.85 5.00
C GLU A 30 -7.68 13.81 5.56
N GLN A 31 -8.70 14.22 6.32
CA GLN A 31 -9.80 13.35 6.77
C GLN A 31 -10.98 13.48 5.79
N GLU A 32 -11.63 12.36 5.44
CA GLU A 32 -12.75 12.34 4.49
C GLU A 32 -13.92 13.14 5.09
N ASP A 33 -14.28 14.27 4.47
CA ASP A 33 -15.43 15.06 4.90
C ASP A 33 -16.73 14.27 4.73
N GLN A 34 -17.39 14.00 5.87
CA GLN A 34 -18.64 13.24 5.94
C GLN A 34 -19.80 13.95 5.24
N GLU A 35 -19.79 15.29 5.19
CA GLU A 35 -20.85 16.09 4.56
C GLU A 35 -20.88 15.94 3.03
N SER A 36 -19.73 15.58 2.45
CA SER A 36 -19.58 15.37 1.01
C SER A 36 -20.22 14.05 0.50
N TYR A 37 -20.74 13.19 1.38
CA TYR A 37 -21.44 11.94 1.04
C TYR A 37 -22.97 12.12 0.98
N CYS A 38 -23.43 13.05 0.18
CA CYS A 38 -24.85 13.35 0.00
C CYS A 38 -25.29 13.12 -1.45
N LYS A 39 -26.58 13.33 -1.73
CA LYS A 39 -27.09 13.38 -3.11
C LYS A 39 -26.27 14.37 -3.94
N ASP A 40 -25.91 13.97 -5.16
CA ASP A 40 -25.02 14.70 -6.07
C ASP A 40 -23.54 14.77 -5.62
N GLY A 41 -23.23 14.21 -4.45
CA GLY A 41 -21.89 14.12 -3.87
C GLY A 41 -21.16 12.82 -4.22
N TYR A 42 -20.35 12.34 -3.27
CA TYR A 42 -19.52 11.14 -3.47
C TYR A 42 -20.28 9.83 -3.27
N HIS A 43 -19.88 8.77 -3.99
CA HIS A 43 -20.34 7.41 -3.73
C HIS A 43 -19.61 6.78 -2.52
N PRO A 44 -20.32 6.15 -1.56
CA PRO A 44 -19.69 5.36 -0.51
C PRO A 44 -19.11 4.06 -1.08
N VAL A 45 -17.81 3.82 -0.85
CA VAL A 45 -17.10 2.63 -1.35
C VAL A 45 -16.59 1.80 -0.19
N GLN A 46 -16.84 0.49 -0.23
CA GLN A 46 -16.33 -0.46 0.76
C GLN A 46 -15.19 -1.31 0.18
N ILE A 47 -14.17 -1.57 1.00
CA ILE A 47 -13.12 -2.53 0.66
C ILE A 47 -13.76 -3.93 0.62
N GLY A 48 -13.46 -4.71 -0.41
CA GLY A 48 -14.06 -6.02 -0.68
C GLY A 48 -15.24 -6.00 -1.65
N GLU A 49 -15.76 -4.82 -2.02
CA GLU A 49 -16.86 -4.68 -2.97
C GLU A 49 -16.42 -5.01 -4.42
N ILE A 50 -17.32 -5.56 -5.23
CA ILE A 50 -17.06 -5.88 -6.65
C ILE A 50 -17.89 -4.97 -7.55
N PHE A 51 -17.24 -4.10 -8.32
CA PHE A 51 -17.88 -3.29 -9.34
C PHE A 51 -17.83 -3.93 -10.74
N ASN A 52 -18.86 -3.65 -11.54
CA ASN A 52 -19.00 -4.13 -12.92
C ASN A 52 -18.74 -5.65 -13.08
N GLN A 53 -19.08 -6.44 -12.05
CA GLN A 53 -18.85 -7.90 -11.96
C GLN A 53 -17.39 -8.35 -12.18
N LYS A 54 -16.42 -7.43 -12.08
CA LYS A 54 -15.04 -7.66 -12.50
C LYS A 54 -13.99 -7.02 -11.59
N TYR A 55 -14.35 -5.94 -10.91
CA TYR A 55 -13.40 -5.04 -10.28
C TYR A 55 -13.55 -5.06 -8.76
N LEU A 56 -12.75 -5.89 -8.10
CA LEU A 56 -12.68 -5.97 -6.63
C LEU A 56 -11.96 -4.74 -6.07
N ILE A 57 -12.62 -4.00 -5.18
CA ILE A 57 -12.03 -2.90 -4.43
C ILE A 57 -11.11 -3.47 -3.36
N ILE A 58 -9.81 -3.25 -3.50
CA ILE A 58 -8.83 -3.68 -2.50
C ILE A 58 -8.39 -2.55 -1.57
N ARG A 59 -8.50 -1.29 -2.01
CA ARG A 59 -8.06 -0.12 -1.22
C ARG A 59 -8.59 1.21 -1.78
N LYS A 60 -8.69 2.25 -0.94
CA LYS A 60 -8.90 3.66 -1.32
C LYS A 60 -7.55 4.41 -1.43
N LEU A 61 -7.35 5.21 -2.47
CA LEU A 61 -6.08 5.86 -2.81
C LEU A 61 -6.04 7.38 -2.55
N GLY A 62 -7.19 8.08 -2.47
CA GLY A 62 -7.27 9.51 -2.16
C GLY A 62 -8.60 10.17 -2.57
N TRP A 63 -8.80 11.42 -2.14
CA TRP A 63 -9.92 12.33 -2.48
C TRP A 63 -9.42 13.79 -2.56
N GLY A 64 -10.10 14.70 -3.26
CA GLY A 64 -9.68 16.11 -3.31
C GLY A 64 -10.70 17.06 -3.95
N GLY A 65 -10.51 18.36 -3.74
CA GLY A 65 -11.48 19.44 -4.01
C GLY A 65 -11.97 19.61 -5.46
N PHE A 66 -11.35 18.93 -6.42
CA PHE A 66 -11.79 18.84 -7.82
C PHE A 66 -11.76 17.39 -8.35
N SER A 67 -11.59 16.39 -7.47
CA SER A 67 -11.14 15.05 -7.85
C SER A 67 -11.95 13.92 -7.20
N ASN A 68 -12.65 13.21 -8.09
CA ASN A 68 -13.22 11.88 -7.98
C ASN A 68 -12.44 10.92 -7.07
N ARG A 69 -13.14 10.04 -6.35
CA ARG A 69 -12.51 9.00 -5.51
C ARG A 69 -11.70 8.05 -6.35
N LEU A 70 -10.50 7.72 -5.91
CA LEU A 70 -9.69 6.70 -6.54
C LEU A 70 -9.64 5.44 -5.66
N ALA A 71 -10.08 4.30 -6.19
CA ALA A 71 -9.93 2.99 -5.55
C ALA A 71 -8.97 2.13 -6.36
N LEU A 72 -8.22 1.24 -5.71
CA LEU A 72 -7.36 0.29 -6.39
C LEU A 72 -8.15 -0.99 -6.63
N LEU A 73 -8.08 -1.47 -7.86
CA LEU A 73 -8.63 -2.75 -8.27
C LEU A 73 -7.51 -3.77 -8.36
N GLY A 74 -7.83 -5.06 -8.40
CA GLY A 74 -6.86 -6.10 -8.77
C GLY A 74 -6.08 -5.76 -10.06
N PRO A 75 -5.15 -6.61 -10.47
CA PRO A 75 -3.74 -6.21 -10.74
C PRO A 75 -3.48 -4.69 -10.86
N LEU A 76 -3.69 -3.95 -9.75
CA LEU A 76 -3.26 -2.56 -9.53
C LEU A 76 -3.82 -1.53 -10.53
N ARG A 77 -5.10 -1.62 -10.90
CA ARG A 77 -5.73 -0.62 -11.79
C ARG A 77 -6.47 0.45 -10.96
N PRO A 78 -6.11 1.73 -11.08
CA PRO A 78 -6.86 2.80 -10.42
C PRO A 78 -8.27 2.94 -11.01
N LEU A 79 -9.28 2.99 -10.16
CA LEU A 79 -10.69 3.23 -10.46
C LEU A 79 -11.09 4.62 -9.95
N LYS A 80 -11.32 5.55 -10.87
CA LYS A 80 -11.78 6.91 -10.57
C LYS A 80 -13.31 6.94 -10.59
N ILE A 81 -13.95 7.18 -9.44
CA ILE A 81 -15.42 7.26 -9.26
C ILE A 81 -15.83 8.71 -9.08
N VAL A 82 -16.60 9.20 -10.05
CA VAL A 82 -16.99 10.62 -10.17
C VAL A 82 -18.16 10.93 -9.25
N LYS A 83 -18.23 12.15 -8.72
CA LYS A 83 -19.43 12.64 -8.02
C LYS A 83 -20.65 12.55 -8.94
N SER A 84 -21.83 12.39 -8.36
CA SER A 84 -23.07 12.23 -9.13
C SER A 84 -23.64 13.56 -9.65
N ALA A 85 -23.12 14.71 -9.21
CA ALA A 85 -23.52 16.01 -9.73
C ALA A 85 -23.38 16.09 -11.26
N GLU A 86 -24.31 16.82 -11.89
CA GLU A 86 -24.41 16.92 -13.34
C GLU A 86 -23.15 17.55 -13.97
N CYS A 87 -22.57 18.56 -13.31
CA CYS A 87 -21.35 19.22 -13.77
C CYS A 87 -20.15 18.25 -13.80
N ASP A 88 -19.97 17.46 -12.74
CA ASP A 88 -18.91 16.45 -12.61
C ASP A 88 -19.12 15.31 -13.62
N THR A 89 -20.36 14.85 -13.77
CA THR A 89 -20.72 13.82 -14.75
C THR A 89 -20.39 14.27 -16.17
N ARG A 90 -20.76 15.50 -16.54
CA ARG A 90 -20.46 16.07 -17.87
C ARG A 90 -18.96 16.22 -18.08
N ALA A 91 -18.22 16.68 -17.07
CA ALA A 91 -16.76 16.79 -17.14
C ALA A 91 -16.09 15.42 -17.33
N ALA A 92 -16.56 14.39 -16.61
CA ALA A 92 -16.04 13.04 -16.72
C ALA A 92 -16.31 12.40 -18.09
N LEU A 93 -17.50 12.61 -18.66
CA LEU A 93 -17.82 12.14 -20.01
C LEU A 93 -16.92 12.81 -21.07
N ASN A 94 -16.63 14.10 -20.91
CA ASN A 94 -15.68 14.80 -21.77
C ASN A 94 -14.26 14.23 -21.62
N GLU A 95 -13.80 13.97 -20.39
CA GLU A 95 -12.51 13.32 -20.13
C GLU A 95 -12.42 11.94 -20.80
N ILE A 96 -13.46 11.11 -20.67
CA ILE A 96 -13.55 9.80 -21.33
C ILE A 96 -13.44 9.93 -22.85
N ASN A 97 -14.15 10.87 -23.46
CA ASN A 97 -14.12 11.07 -24.92
C ASN A 97 -12.73 11.48 -25.40
N LEU A 98 -12.05 12.37 -24.67
CA LEU A 98 -10.68 12.77 -24.97
C LEU A 98 -9.70 11.59 -24.84
N LEU A 99 -9.81 10.79 -23.78
CA LEU A 99 -8.95 9.62 -23.55
C LEU A 99 -9.19 8.49 -24.56
N LYS A 100 -10.44 8.29 -25.00
CA LYS A 100 -10.74 7.37 -26.10
C LYS A 100 -10.11 7.86 -27.40
N ARG A 101 -10.22 9.16 -27.69
CA ARG A 101 -9.65 9.77 -28.89
C ARG A 101 -8.12 9.67 -28.95
N THR A 102 -7.42 9.91 -27.84
CA THR A 102 -5.95 9.76 -27.80
C THR A 102 -5.53 8.31 -28.06
N ARG A 103 -6.27 7.34 -27.52
CA ARG A 103 -6.02 5.91 -27.72
C ARG A 103 -6.24 5.47 -29.17
N GLU A 104 -7.28 5.96 -29.84
CA GLU A 104 -7.53 5.69 -31.27
C GLU A 104 -6.41 6.20 -32.18
N LEU A 105 -5.84 7.36 -31.85
CA LEU A 105 -4.78 7.97 -32.63
C LEU A 105 -3.40 7.34 -32.36
N ASP A 106 -3.21 6.70 -31.21
CA ASP A 106 -1.96 6.04 -30.81
C ASP A 106 -1.75 4.66 -31.45
N THR A 107 -2.08 4.53 -32.73
CA THR A 107 -1.96 3.28 -33.50
C THR A 107 -0.54 2.70 -33.57
N LEU A 108 0.48 3.55 -33.36
CA LEU A 108 1.90 3.19 -33.40
C LEU A 108 2.57 3.19 -32.01
N GLY A 109 1.80 3.38 -30.92
CA GLY A 109 2.37 3.46 -29.56
C GLY A 109 3.32 4.64 -29.35
N GLN A 110 3.17 5.71 -30.14
CA GLN A 110 3.96 6.94 -30.04
C GLN A 110 3.75 7.69 -28.71
N SER A 111 2.61 7.49 -28.07
CA SER A 111 2.37 8.06 -26.75
C SER A 111 3.36 7.53 -25.71
N LYS A 112 3.88 6.30 -25.85
CA LYS A 112 4.82 5.64 -24.92
C LYS A 112 4.52 5.90 -23.42
N GLY A 113 3.24 5.97 -23.04
CA GLY A 113 2.85 6.23 -21.64
C GLY A 113 2.96 7.70 -21.19
N LYS A 114 3.05 8.66 -22.12
CA LYS A 114 2.99 10.10 -21.85
C LYS A 114 1.58 10.59 -21.50
N ILE A 115 0.57 9.83 -21.88
CA ILE A 115 -0.86 10.09 -21.61
C ILE A 115 -1.41 8.91 -20.81
N VAL A 116 -2.25 9.18 -19.81
CA VAL A 116 -2.93 8.13 -19.06
C VAL A 116 -3.84 7.31 -19.98
N GLU A 117 -3.81 5.99 -19.87
CA GLU A 117 -4.62 5.13 -20.74
C GLU A 117 -5.92 4.75 -20.02
N LEU A 118 -7.06 5.02 -20.65
CA LEU A 118 -8.36 4.53 -20.19
C LEU A 118 -8.52 3.05 -20.60
N LEU A 119 -8.57 2.17 -19.61
CA LEU A 119 -8.73 0.73 -19.80
C LEU A 119 -10.21 0.34 -19.92
N ASP A 120 -11.07 0.97 -19.12
CA ASP A 120 -12.50 0.69 -19.07
C ASP A 120 -13.27 1.91 -18.52
N ASN A 121 -14.57 1.99 -18.83
CA ASN A 121 -15.48 3.00 -18.28
C ASN A 121 -16.87 2.40 -18.12
N PHE A 122 -17.50 2.64 -16.97
CA PHE A 122 -18.83 2.12 -16.65
C PHE A 122 -19.56 3.07 -15.71
N THR A 123 -20.79 2.72 -15.36
CA THR A 123 -21.65 3.52 -14.49
C THR A 123 -22.11 2.67 -13.31
N ILE A 124 -22.17 3.28 -12.13
CA ILE A 124 -22.75 2.66 -10.93
C ILE A 124 -23.93 3.51 -10.44
N SER A 125 -25.00 2.85 -9.99
CA SER A 125 -26.13 3.51 -9.36
C SER A 125 -26.06 3.27 -7.84
N GLY A 126 -25.98 4.33 -7.06
CA GLY A 126 -25.92 4.28 -5.60
C GLY A 126 -26.91 5.22 -4.95
N ILE A 127 -26.90 5.24 -3.61
CA ILE A 127 -27.79 6.09 -2.79
C ILE A 127 -27.67 7.59 -3.09
N ASN A 128 -26.50 8.02 -3.56
CA ASN A 128 -26.18 9.42 -3.82
C ASN A 128 -26.38 9.82 -5.28
N GLY A 129 -26.80 8.88 -6.14
CA GLY A 129 -27.05 9.11 -7.55
C GLY A 129 -26.30 8.14 -8.45
N THR A 130 -26.15 8.54 -9.71
CA THR A 130 -25.46 7.74 -10.73
C THR A 130 -24.05 8.28 -10.91
N HIS A 131 -23.05 7.42 -10.81
CA HIS A 131 -21.64 7.81 -10.81
C HIS A 131 -20.90 7.22 -12.02
N ILE A 132 -20.17 8.07 -12.73
CA ILE A 132 -19.28 7.65 -13.81
C ILE A 132 -17.99 7.08 -13.22
N CYS A 133 -17.58 5.93 -13.72
CA CYS A 133 -16.41 5.19 -13.28
C CYS A 133 -15.40 5.03 -14.41
N MET A 134 -14.13 5.35 -14.16
CA MET A 134 -13.03 5.21 -15.12
C MET A 134 -11.95 4.29 -14.54
N VAL A 135 -11.67 3.19 -15.24
CA VAL A 135 -10.54 2.32 -14.93
C VAL A 135 -9.36 2.80 -15.74
N LEU A 136 -8.35 3.33 -15.06
CA LEU A 136 -7.15 3.87 -15.66
C LEU A 136 -6.05 2.81 -15.62
N LYS A 137 -5.17 2.84 -16.61
CA LYS A 137 -3.87 2.21 -16.51
C LYS A 137 -3.05 3.08 -15.58
N SER A 138 -2.55 2.49 -14.50
CA SER A 138 -1.56 3.15 -13.67
C SER A 138 -0.41 3.64 -14.56
N GLY A 139 -0.22 4.97 -14.69
CA GLY A 139 1.13 5.49 -14.98
C GLY A 139 2.05 4.91 -13.91
N SER A 140 3.30 4.53 -14.23
CA SER A 140 4.14 3.66 -13.39
C SER A 140 4.13 3.99 -11.88
N ILE A 141 3.14 3.42 -11.18
CA ILE A 141 3.03 3.32 -9.74
C ILE A 141 3.86 2.10 -9.42
N GLY A 142 5.01 2.30 -8.79
CA GLY A 142 6.00 1.25 -8.55
C GLY A 142 7.00 1.03 -9.67
N PHE A 143 7.98 0.18 -9.37
CA PHE A 143 8.91 -0.32 -10.36
C PHE A 143 8.20 -1.33 -11.27
N PRO A 144 8.50 -1.37 -12.58
CA PRO A 144 8.03 -2.42 -13.47
C PRO A 144 8.26 -3.82 -12.88
N ILE A 145 7.32 -4.74 -13.06
CA ILE A 145 7.34 -6.04 -12.37
C ILE A 145 8.61 -6.85 -12.66
N THR A 146 9.17 -6.72 -13.86
CA THR A 146 10.46 -7.34 -14.24
C THR A 146 11.60 -6.85 -13.35
N LYS A 147 11.57 -5.57 -12.99
CA LYS A 147 12.56 -4.89 -12.14
C LYS A 147 12.40 -5.35 -10.68
N VAL A 148 11.17 -5.39 -10.17
CA VAL A 148 10.88 -5.92 -8.83
C VAL A 148 11.37 -7.36 -8.70
N LYS A 149 11.07 -8.22 -9.69
CA LYS A 149 11.54 -9.62 -9.70
C LYS A 149 13.07 -9.73 -9.61
N ASN A 150 13.80 -8.91 -10.36
CA ASN A 150 15.27 -8.93 -10.33
C ASN A 150 15.84 -8.50 -8.98
N ILE A 151 15.24 -7.48 -8.35
CA ILE A 151 15.66 -7.00 -7.02
C ILE A 151 15.38 -8.08 -5.98
N ILE A 152 14.14 -8.59 -5.95
CA ILE A 152 13.72 -9.59 -4.96
C ILE A 152 14.51 -10.89 -5.11
N ARG A 153 14.82 -11.34 -6.33
CA ARG A 153 15.70 -12.50 -6.56
C ARG A 153 17.05 -12.33 -5.85
N GLN A 154 17.71 -11.19 -6.06
CA GLN A 154 19.03 -10.93 -5.46
C GLN A 154 18.97 -10.77 -3.94
N VAL A 155 17.90 -10.15 -3.41
CA VAL A 155 17.67 -10.09 -1.96
C VAL A 155 17.50 -11.49 -1.38
N LEU A 156 16.72 -12.35 -2.03
CA LEU A 156 16.53 -13.74 -1.62
C LEU A 156 17.83 -14.55 -1.68
N GLU A 157 18.68 -14.33 -2.69
CA GLU A 157 20.02 -14.93 -2.77
C GLU A 157 20.91 -14.48 -1.60
N GLY A 158 20.87 -13.20 -1.23
CA GLY A 158 21.59 -12.68 -0.08
C GLY A 158 21.07 -13.22 1.26
N LEU A 159 19.75 -13.33 1.41
CA LEU A 159 19.11 -13.91 2.59
C LEU A 159 19.41 -15.41 2.71
N ASP A 160 19.38 -16.15 1.60
CA ASP A 160 19.73 -17.56 1.60
C ASP A 160 21.15 -17.76 2.15
N TYR A 161 22.12 -16.94 1.71
CA TYR A 161 23.47 -16.98 2.26
C TYR A 161 23.51 -16.65 3.77
N LEU A 162 22.83 -15.59 4.21
CA LEU A 162 22.78 -15.21 5.63
C LEU A 162 22.16 -16.32 6.49
N HIS A 163 21.04 -16.89 6.05
CA HIS A 163 20.27 -17.88 6.81
C HIS A 163 20.94 -19.25 6.81
N THR A 164 21.38 -19.74 5.64
CA THR A 164 21.91 -21.09 5.50
C THR A 164 23.37 -21.19 5.92
N THR A 165 24.20 -20.24 5.50
CA THR A 165 25.66 -20.29 5.68
C THR A 165 26.08 -19.53 6.92
N CYS A 166 25.64 -18.28 7.08
CA CYS A 166 26.08 -17.45 8.22
C CYS A 166 25.33 -17.71 9.52
N LYS A 167 24.14 -18.34 9.47
CA LYS A 167 23.22 -18.50 10.61
C LYS A 167 22.84 -17.16 11.26
N ILE A 168 22.64 -16.14 10.43
CA ILE A 168 22.24 -14.79 10.81
C ILE A 168 20.80 -14.56 10.35
N ILE A 169 20.01 -13.86 11.18
CA ILE A 169 18.71 -13.29 10.82
C ILE A 169 18.91 -11.79 10.73
N HIS A 170 18.50 -11.15 9.63
CA HIS A 170 18.70 -9.71 9.41
C HIS A 170 17.79 -8.88 10.33
N THR A 171 16.54 -9.30 10.48
CA THR A 171 15.49 -8.75 11.35
C THR A 171 14.94 -7.38 10.98
N ASP A 172 15.53 -6.65 10.03
CA ASP A 172 15.04 -5.34 9.57
C ASP A 172 15.13 -5.17 8.05
N ILE A 173 14.62 -6.13 7.27
CA ILE A 173 14.56 -6.02 5.80
C ILE A 173 13.49 -5.00 5.38
N LYS A 174 13.90 -4.01 4.59
CA LYS A 174 13.07 -2.90 4.07
C LYS A 174 13.84 -2.13 2.99
N PRO A 175 13.21 -1.30 2.14
CA PRO A 175 13.88 -0.58 1.06
C PRO A 175 15.09 0.27 1.50
N GLU A 176 15.07 0.83 2.71
CA GLU A 176 16.19 1.61 3.26
C GLU A 176 17.47 0.78 3.42
N ASN A 177 17.32 -0.52 3.69
CA ASN A 177 18.41 -1.44 3.98
C ASN A 177 18.81 -2.28 2.75
N ILE A 178 18.28 -1.93 1.58
CA ILE A 178 18.72 -2.50 0.30
C ILE A 178 19.40 -1.40 -0.52
N CYS A 179 20.67 -1.63 -0.86
CA CYS A 179 21.48 -0.66 -1.57
C CYS A 179 21.74 -1.08 -3.02
N LEU A 180 21.70 -0.11 -3.93
CA LEU A 180 22.17 -0.25 -5.30
C LEU A 180 23.70 -0.29 -5.30
N ASN A 181 24.26 -1.41 -5.74
CA ASN A 181 25.70 -1.64 -5.81
C ASN A 181 26.20 -1.41 -7.24
N GLN A 182 27.06 -0.41 -7.40
CA GLN A 182 27.74 -0.11 -8.64
C GLN A 182 29.24 -0.33 -8.47
N ASN A 183 29.82 -1.25 -9.25
CA ASN A 183 31.27 -1.52 -9.25
C ASN A 183 31.84 -1.80 -7.85
N GLY A 184 31.06 -2.44 -6.97
CA GLY A 184 31.46 -2.77 -5.61
C GLY A 184 31.13 -1.69 -4.56
N VAL A 185 30.64 -0.53 -4.97
CA VAL A 185 30.26 0.59 -4.10
C VAL A 185 28.75 0.68 -3.94
N CYS A 186 28.29 0.61 -2.70
CA CYS A 186 26.91 0.88 -2.31
C CYS A 186 26.66 2.40 -2.36
N LYS A 187 25.97 2.89 -3.40
CA LYS A 187 25.81 4.34 -3.63
C LYS A 187 24.56 4.92 -2.97
N LEU A 188 23.41 4.25 -3.10
CA LEU A 188 22.10 4.75 -2.65
C LEU A 188 21.22 3.59 -2.18
N SER A 189 20.50 3.79 -1.08
CA SER A 189 19.37 2.92 -0.72
C SER A 189 18.18 3.15 -1.66
N PHE A 190 17.27 2.19 -1.74
CA PHE A 190 16.08 2.34 -2.57
C PHE A 190 15.19 3.51 -2.14
N SER A 191 15.06 3.75 -0.83
CA SER A 191 14.26 4.88 -0.33
C SER A 191 14.87 6.23 -0.72
N GLN A 192 16.21 6.35 -0.75
CA GLN A 192 16.89 7.55 -1.23
C GLN A 192 16.69 7.74 -2.74
N TRP A 193 16.80 6.65 -3.52
CA TRP A 193 16.56 6.68 -4.96
C TRP A 193 15.12 7.11 -5.29
N GLU A 194 14.14 6.59 -4.55
CA GLU A 194 12.73 6.93 -4.73
C GLU A 194 12.42 8.39 -4.39
N LYS A 195 12.98 8.90 -3.28
CA LYS A 195 12.85 10.33 -2.91
C LYS A 195 13.43 11.27 -3.96
N LEU A 196 14.54 10.88 -4.60
CA LEU A 196 15.11 11.65 -5.71
C LEU A 196 14.21 11.57 -6.94
N ARG A 197 13.75 10.38 -7.30
CA ARG A 197 12.89 10.17 -8.48
C ARG A 197 11.56 10.93 -8.38
N SER A 198 10.93 10.98 -7.20
CA SER A 198 9.61 11.59 -7.02
C SER A 198 9.62 13.12 -7.04
N LYS A 199 10.74 13.76 -6.66
CA LYS A 199 10.86 15.22 -6.54
C LYS A 199 11.33 15.93 -7.81
N LEU A 200 11.84 15.18 -8.80
CA LEU A 200 12.58 15.77 -9.91
C LEU A 200 11.92 15.48 -11.26
N PRO A 201 11.58 16.51 -12.05
CA PRO A 201 11.19 16.29 -13.44
C PRO A 201 12.31 15.57 -14.20
N ALA A 202 11.95 14.76 -15.20
CA ALA A 202 12.86 13.81 -15.87
C ALA A 202 14.17 14.43 -16.39
N HIS A 203 14.18 15.71 -16.75
CA HIS A 203 15.36 16.43 -17.22
C HIS A 203 16.33 16.88 -16.09
N LEU A 204 15.89 16.92 -14.82
CA LEU A 204 16.74 17.20 -13.66
C LEU A 204 17.31 15.91 -13.04
N LEU A 205 16.64 14.78 -13.23
CA LEU A 205 17.20 13.45 -12.94
C LEU A 205 18.53 13.25 -13.69
N THR A 206 18.60 13.66 -14.95
CA THR A 206 19.81 13.73 -15.80
C THR A 206 20.97 14.48 -15.15
N ARG A 207 20.70 15.64 -14.53
CA ARG A 207 21.75 16.46 -13.91
C ARG A 207 22.25 15.89 -12.59
N LEU A 208 21.35 15.28 -11.80
CA LEU A 208 21.74 14.61 -10.56
C LEU A 208 22.52 13.33 -10.81
N THR A 209 22.26 12.65 -11.93
CA THR A 209 23.07 11.50 -12.33
C THR A 209 24.49 11.92 -12.70
N GLU A 210 24.67 13.07 -13.34
CA GLU A 210 26.00 13.68 -13.54
C GLU A 210 26.70 14.03 -12.21
N GLU A 211 25.99 14.64 -11.24
CA GLU A 211 26.56 15.00 -9.91
C GLU A 211 26.89 13.77 -9.05
N LEU A 212 26.06 12.72 -9.09
CA LEU A 212 26.27 11.46 -8.38
C LEU A 212 27.21 10.48 -9.12
N LYS A 213 27.74 10.89 -10.28
CA LYS A 213 28.56 10.06 -11.18
C LYS A 213 27.87 8.73 -11.53
N ILE A 214 26.57 8.77 -11.78
CA ILE A 214 25.74 7.68 -12.27
C ILE A 214 25.58 7.93 -13.78
N ASP A 215 25.96 6.99 -14.63
CA ASP A 215 25.89 7.17 -16.09
C ASP A 215 24.41 7.31 -16.50
N GLN A 216 24.13 8.24 -17.41
CA GLN A 216 22.81 8.49 -17.98
C GLN A 216 22.16 7.20 -18.54
N ARG A 217 22.97 6.32 -19.15
CA ARG A 217 22.51 5.01 -19.63
C ARG A 217 22.11 4.10 -18.47
N GLU A 218 22.77 4.22 -17.33
CA GLU A 218 22.47 3.45 -16.13
C GLU A 218 21.16 3.87 -15.46
N VAL A 219 20.63 5.07 -15.71
CA VAL A 219 19.34 5.52 -15.16
C VAL A 219 18.17 4.72 -15.74
N ASP A 220 18.24 4.40 -17.04
CA ASP A 220 17.29 3.51 -17.70
C ASP A 220 17.47 2.05 -17.22
N HIS A 221 18.72 1.69 -16.87
CA HIS A 221 19.17 0.36 -16.44
C HIS A 221 19.41 0.19 -14.93
N VAL A 222 18.91 1.08 -14.04
CA VAL A 222 19.09 0.96 -12.57
C VAL A 222 18.66 -0.40 -12.03
N CYS A 223 17.78 -1.07 -12.77
CA CYS A 223 17.20 -2.34 -12.41
C CYS A 223 17.93 -3.57 -12.98
N GLU A 224 19.07 -3.34 -13.62
CA GLU A 224 20.10 -4.35 -13.92
C GLU A 224 21.27 -4.25 -12.94
N MET A 225 21.30 -3.21 -12.09
CA MET A 225 22.37 -3.05 -11.12
C MET A 225 22.28 -4.11 -10.02
N PRO A 226 23.42 -4.68 -9.60
CA PRO A 226 23.46 -5.55 -8.43
C PRO A 226 22.88 -4.85 -7.21
N VAL A 227 22.12 -5.55 -6.38
CA VAL A 227 21.67 -5.03 -5.08
C VAL A 227 22.38 -5.76 -3.96
N LYS A 228 22.54 -5.09 -2.82
CA LYS A 228 23.11 -5.67 -1.60
C LYS A 228 22.24 -5.37 -0.40
N ILE A 229 22.10 -6.37 0.47
CA ILE A 229 21.56 -6.19 1.82
C ILE A 229 22.63 -5.44 2.63
N VAL A 230 22.24 -4.36 3.28
CA VAL A 230 23.11 -3.54 4.11
C VAL A 230 22.49 -3.38 5.51
N ASP A 231 23.28 -2.85 6.44
CA ASP A 231 22.88 -2.59 7.82
C ASP A 231 22.47 -3.82 8.65
N LEU A 232 23.49 -4.56 9.11
CA LEU A 232 23.33 -5.65 10.06
C LEU A 232 23.27 -5.17 11.52
N GLY A 233 23.06 -3.88 11.79
CA GLY A 233 23.06 -3.32 13.15
C GLY A 233 21.98 -3.89 14.07
N ASN A 234 20.86 -4.35 13.49
CA ASN A 234 19.77 -5.01 14.20
C ASN A 234 19.82 -6.55 14.08
N ALA A 235 20.74 -7.10 13.30
CA ALA A 235 20.79 -8.53 13.03
C ALA A 235 21.11 -9.35 14.28
N CYS A 236 20.66 -10.61 14.30
CA CYS A 236 20.94 -11.54 15.39
C CYS A 236 21.29 -12.92 14.85
N TRP A 237 21.77 -13.81 15.72
CA TRP A 237 22.08 -15.18 15.34
C TRP A 237 20.83 -16.05 15.45
N VAL A 238 20.67 -17.04 14.57
CA VAL A 238 19.53 -17.98 14.59
C VAL A 238 19.37 -18.66 15.96
N ASN A 239 20.48 -18.89 16.68
CA ASN A 239 20.47 -19.54 17.99
C ASN A 239 20.67 -18.56 19.17
N ASN A 240 20.73 -17.24 18.91
CA ASN A 240 20.95 -16.24 19.96
C ASN A 240 20.28 -14.91 19.57
N HIS A 241 19.06 -14.71 20.05
CA HIS A 241 18.26 -13.52 19.80
C HIS A 241 18.59 -12.41 20.81
N PHE A 242 18.81 -11.19 20.31
CA PHE A 242 19.12 -10.03 21.15
C PHE A 242 17.87 -9.27 21.62
N SER A 243 16.76 -9.40 20.90
CA SER A 243 15.47 -8.76 21.21
C SER A 243 14.32 -9.61 20.67
N ASP A 244 13.20 -9.66 21.39
CA ASP A 244 11.93 -10.23 20.93
C ASP A 244 11.13 -9.24 20.07
N THR A 245 11.52 -7.96 20.08
CA THR A 245 10.89 -6.90 19.29
C THR A 245 11.82 -6.52 18.15
N ILE A 246 11.52 -7.05 16.97
CA ILE A 246 12.28 -6.85 15.74
C ILE A 246 11.38 -6.29 14.63
N GLN A 247 11.97 -6.02 13.47
CA GLN A 247 11.33 -5.53 12.25
C GLN A 247 10.71 -4.14 12.36
N SER A 248 10.90 -3.33 11.33
CA SER A 248 10.13 -2.11 11.14
C SER A 248 8.63 -2.41 10.99
N ARG A 249 7.77 -1.52 11.51
CA ARG A 249 6.35 -1.77 11.76
C ARG A 249 5.59 -2.36 10.56
N SER A 250 5.72 -1.80 9.36
CA SER A 250 5.03 -2.23 8.13
C SER A 250 5.50 -3.58 7.59
N TYR A 251 6.67 -4.04 8.02
CA TYR A 251 7.33 -5.27 7.55
C TYR A 251 7.34 -6.35 8.64
N ARG A 252 6.65 -6.11 9.76
CA ARG A 252 6.67 -7.00 10.92
C ARG A 252 5.76 -8.20 10.70
N SER A 253 6.30 -9.37 11.01
CA SER A 253 5.64 -10.67 10.82
C SER A 253 4.63 -10.98 11.93
N PRO A 254 3.59 -11.81 11.66
CA PRO A 254 2.60 -12.17 12.65
C PRO A 254 3.20 -12.93 13.85
N GLU A 255 4.22 -13.76 13.65
CA GLU A 255 4.90 -14.47 14.75
C GLU A 255 5.61 -13.51 15.72
N VAL A 256 6.13 -12.39 15.24
CA VAL A 256 6.73 -11.34 16.08
C VAL A 256 5.65 -10.53 16.79
N ILE A 257 4.55 -10.17 16.09
CA ILE A 257 3.40 -9.47 16.71
C ILE A 257 2.81 -10.30 17.85
N LEU A 258 2.64 -11.60 17.62
CA LEU A 258 2.09 -12.55 18.59
C LEU A 258 3.12 -12.98 19.66
N ARG A 259 4.39 -12.60 19.51
CA ARG A 259 5.50 -13.02 20.39
C ARG A 259 5.59 -14.54 20.53
N TRP A 260 5.40 -15.25 19.43
CA TRP A 260 5.51 -16.71 19.37
C TRP A 260 6.96 -17.19 19.33
N GLY A 261 7.88 -16.29 19.00
CA GLY A 261 9.25 -16.61 18.62
C GLY A 261 9.39 -16.40 17.11
N TYR A 262 10.58 -16.00 16.68
CA TYR A 262 10.87 -15.76 15.28
C TYR A 262 12.09 -16.55 14.84
N GLY A 263 12.27 -16.66 13.53
CA GLY A 263 13.47 -17.21 12.91
C GLY A 263 13.73 -16.52 11.59
N SER A 264 14.50 -17.16 10.73
CA SER A 264 14.79 -16.70 9.37
C SER A 264 13.53 -16.39 8.53
N SER A 265 12.38 -17.01 8.85
CA SER A 265 11.09 -16.72 8.20
C SER A 265 10.65 -15.27 8.33
N ALA A 266 11.05 -14.58 9.41
CA ALA A 266 10.71 -13.18 9.62
C ALA A 266 11.25 -12.29 8.50
N ASP A 267 12.48 -12.54 8.03
CA ASP A 267 13.06 -11.79 6.91
C ASP A 267 12.33 -12.07 5.59
N ILE A 268 11.82 -13.30 5.41
CA ILE A 268 11.05 -13.68 4.22
C ILE A 268 9.70 -12.94 4.20
N TRP A 269 9.04 -12.81 5.36
CA TRP A 269 7.84 -12.00 5.50
C TRP A 269 8.11 -10.53 5.15
N SER A 270 9.15 -9.93 5.73
CA SER A 270 9.55 -8.56 5.42
C SER A 270 9.87 -8.35 3.94
N THR A 271 10.52 -9.35 3.31
CA THR A 271 10.81 -9.33 1.87
C THR A 271 9.54 -9.34 1.02
N ALA A 272 8.50 -10.08 1.43
CA ALA A 272 7.21 -10.08 0.75
C ALA A 272 6.51 -8.70 0.84
N CYS A 273 6.52 -8.08 2.04
CA CYS A 273 6.02 -6.71 2.22
C CYS A 273 6.77 -5.72 1.33
N MET A 274 8.11 -5.83 1.28
CA MET A 274 8.96 -4.98 0.44
C MET A 274 8.72 -5.22 -1.06
N ALA A 275 8.50 -6.47 -1.50
CA ALA A 275 8.18 -6.77 -2.90
C ALA A 275 6.88 -6.09 -3.33
N PHE A 276 5.86 -6.14 -2.47
CA PHE A 276 4.61 -5.42 -2.70
C PHE A 276 4.85 -3.91 -2.75
N GLU A 277 5.61 -3.36 -1.80
CA GLU A 277 5.90 -1.93 -1.77
C GLU A 277 6.68 -1.46 -3.00
N LEU A 278 7.69 -2.19 -3.46
CA LEU A 278 8.41 -1.83 -4.68
C LEU A 278 7.51 -1.88 -5.92
N ALA A 279 6.54 -2.79 -5.95
CA ALA A 279 5.58 -2.90 -7.06
C ALA A 279 4.45 -1.85 -7.01
N THR A 280 4.18 -1.26 -5.85
CA THR A 280 2.98 -0.41 -5.64
C THR A 280 3.27 0.98 -5.09
N GLN A 281 4.49 1.23 -4.61
CA GLN A 281 4.90 2.37 -3.78
C GLN A 281 4.03 2.54 -2.53
N GLN A 282 3.51 1.44 -2.00
CA GLN A 282 2.68 1.44 -0.82
C GLN A 282 3.06 0.31 0.13
N ASN A 283 3.02 0.59 1.42
CA ASN A 283 3.10 -0.45 2.44
C ASN A 283 1.97 -1.46 2.28
N LEU A 284 2.32 -2.76 2.28
CA LEU A 284 1.34 -3.86 2.28
C LEU A 284 0.43 -3.80 3.51
N PHE A 285 1.05 -3.56 4.67
CA PHE A 285 0.36 -3.33 5.94
C PHE A 285 0.77 -1.95 6.49
N PRO A 286 0.02 -0.88 6.17
CA PRO A 286 0.37 0.47 6.59
C PRO A 286 0.24 0.63 8.11
N VAL A 287 1.09 1.48 8.68
CA VAL A 287 1.00 1.87 10.09
C VAL A 287 -0.24 2.75 10.25
N ARG A 288 -1.27 2.23 10.91
CA ARG A 288 -2.47 3.00 11.26
C ARG A 288 -2.45 3.31 12.74
N GLU A 289 -2.84 4.53 13.08
CA GLU A 289 -3.20 4.89 14.46
C GLU A 289 -4.71 4.70 14.65
N ASP A 290 -5.14 4.40 15.87
CA ASP A 290 -6.56 4.32 16.17
C ASP A 290 -7.16 5.73 16.16
N THR A 291 -7.93 6.04 15.13
CA THR A 291 -8.69 7.28 15.03
C THR A 291 -10.08 7.17 15.65
N ALA A 292 -10.49 5.98 16.11
CA ALA A 292 -11.86 5.69 16.52
C ALA A 292 -12.10 5.62 18.04
N GLY A 293 -11.07 5.90 18.86
CA GLY A 293 -11.20 5.92 20.33
C GLY A 293 -11.52 4.56 20.95
N LYS A 294 -11.18 3.45 20.27
CA LYS A 294 -11.29 2.09 20.80
C LYS A 294 -9.91 1.62 21.28
N PHE A 295 -9.88 0.92 22.41
CA PHE A 295 -8.65 0.47 23.10
C PHE A 295 -7.81 -0.59 22.35
N TYR A 296 -7.74 -0.58 21.02
CA TYR A 296 -6.88 -1.48 20.25
C TYR A 296 -5.46 -0.94 20.17
N THR A 297 -4.50 -1.80 20.50
CA THR A 297 -3.08 -1.56 20.33
C THR A 297 -2.70 -1.50 18.84
N LYS A 298 -1.58 -0.84 18.53
CA LYS A 298 -1.01 -0.84 17.18
C LYS A 298 -0.72 -2.26 16.66
N ASP A 299 -0.44 -3.20 17.55
CA ASP A 299 -0.26 -4.63 17.22
C ASP A 299 -1.56 -5.30 16.81
N GLU A 300 -2.66 -5.05 17.53
CA GLU A 300 -3.99 -5.61 17.19
C GLU A 300 -4.51 -5.05 15.86
N ILE A 301 -4.34 -3.76 15.60
CA ILE A 301 -4.72 -3.14 14.32
C ILE A 301 -3.92 -3.74 13.16
N HIS A 302 -2.61 -3.92 13.38
CA HIS A 302 -1.73 -4.53 12.39
C HIS A 302 -2.14 -5.98 12.13
N LEU A 303 -2.35 -6.77 13.19
CA LEU A 303 -2.76 -8.17 13.08
C LEU A 303 -4.13 -8.30 12.39
N GLY A 304 -5.08 -7.42 12.71
CA GLY A 304 -6.38 -7.36 12.03
C GLY A 304 -6.25 -7.07 10.54
N SER A 305 -5.27 -6.25 10.13
CA SER A 305 -4.98 -5.99 8.71
C SER A 305 -4.40 -7.23 8.01
N ILE A 306 -3.54 -7.99 8.70
CA ILE A 306 -3.03 -9.27 8.19
C ILE A 306 -4.18 -10.27 8.02
N VAL A 307 -5.03 -10.42 9.04
CA VAL A 307 -6.17 -11.34 9.01
C VAL A 307 -7.17 -10.95 7.91
N GLY A 308 -7.44 -9.66 7.74
CA GLY A 308 -8.34 -9.17 6.69
C GLY A 308 -7.85 -9.49 5.27
N LEU A 309 -6.54 -9.67 5.07
CA LEU A 309 -5.97 -10.02 3.77
C LEU A 309 -5.75 -11.52 3.57
N LEU A 310 -5.25 -12.22 4.60
CA LEU A 310 -4.76 -13.60 4.50
C LEU A 310 -5.69 -14.64 5.15
N GLY A 311 -6.74 -14.20 5.85
CA GLY A 311 -7.62 -15.05 6.66
C GLY A 311 -7.13 -15.22 8.10
N ASP A 312 -7.88 -16.01 8.87
CA ASP A 312 -7.65 -16.16 10.30
C ASP A 312 -6.25 -16.68 10.64
N VAL A 313 -5.72 -16.22 11.79
CA VAL A 313 -4.47 -16.74 12.35
C VAL A 313 -4.67 -18.22 12.67
N PRO A 314 -3.81 -19.12 12.16
CA PRO A 314 -3.92 -20.54 12.47
C PRO A 314 -3.93 -20.80 13.98
N GLU A 315 -4.79 -21.71 14.44
CA GLU A 315 -4.97 -22.00 15.87
C GLU A 315 -3.65 -22.30 16.59
N TRP A 316 -2.75 -23.06 15.95
CA TRP A 316 -1.46 -23.42 16.52
C TRP A 316 -0.57 -22.20 16.83
N LEU A 317 -0.70 -21.13 16.05
CA LEU A 317 0.02 -19.87 16.23
C LEU A 317 -0.70 -18.98 17.27
N ALA A 318 -2.03 -18.98 17.26
CA ALA A 318 -2.86 -18.20 18.19
C ALA A 318 -2.74 -18.69 19.64
N PHE A 319 -2.94 -19.99 19.91
CA PHE A 319 -2.96 -20.57 21.27
C PHE A 319 -1.57 -20.74 21.91
N SER A 320 -0.52 -20.71 21.09
CA SER A 320 0.85 -20.75 21.56
C SER A 320 1.42 -19.36 21.86
N SER A 321 0.72 -18.30 21.45
CA SER A 321 1.14 -16.91 21.71
C SER A 321 1.07 -16.59 23.20
N ARG A 322 2.03 -15.81 23.71
CA ARG A 322 2.02 -15.39 25.13
C ARG A 322 0.85 -14.46 25.47
N HIS A 323 0.20 -13.87 24.45
CA HIS A 323 -1.00 -13.05 24.60
C HIS A 323 -2.28 -13.88 24.81
N ALA A 324 -2.41 -15.05 24.18
CA ALA A 324 -3.58 -15.93 24.35
C ALA A 324 -3.63 -16.65 25.72
N ARG A 325 -2.52 -16.59 26.50
CA ARG A 325 -2.43 -17.18 27.85
C ARG A 325 -2.71 -16.18 28.98
N LYS A 326 -3.19 -14.96 28.67
CA LYS A 326 -3.57 -13.96 29.66
C LYS A 326 -5.07 -13.74 29.69
#